data_AF-A0A261Y251-F1
#
_entry.id   AF-A0A261Y251-F1
#
_cell.length_a   1.000
_cell.length_b   1.000
_cell.length_c   1.000
_cell.angle_alpha   90.00
_cell.angle_beta   90.00
_cell.angle_gamma   90.00
#
_symmetry.space_group_name_H-M   'P 1'
#
loop_
_entity.id
_entity.type
_entity.pdbx_description
1 polymer ?
#
loop_
_entity_poly.entity_id
_entity_poly.type
_entity_poly.pdbx_seq_one_letter_code
_entity_poly.pdbx_strand_id
1 'polypeptide(L)'
;MATPFLRSLSSNQALRSRLRAAASGSSSSNDHRNDLIKKVLFELPPRPPITRSEEDTIRHNTITAAYKLHLTRQREERQAGLSRKFRMIQKAMDELETTNKKLYNAARTKERGILFPRQIRMATDTPAVSGWQYSYSGPAKTTRKKAGKS
;
A
#
# COMPACT_ATOMS: atom_id res chain seq x y z
N MET A 1 -33.87 -2.04 -0.74
CA MET A 1 -32.99 -3.06 -0.13
C MET A 1 -31.57 -2.51 -0.08
N ALA A 2 -31.10 -2.13 1.10
CA ALA A 2 -29.73 -1.63 1.31
C ALA A 2 -29.22 -2.25 2.61
N THR A 3 -28.21 -3.12 2.51
CA THR A 3 -27.59 -3.80 3.64
C THR A 3 -26.61 -2.84 4.34
N PRO A 4 -26.75 -2.58 5.65
CA PRO A 4 -25.69 -1.91 6.39
C PRO A 4 -24.55 -2.91 6.62
N PHE A 5 -23.37 -2.57 6.11
CA PHE A 5 -22.12 -3.30 6.37
C PHE A 5 -21.74 -3.07 7.84
N LEU A 6 -22.26 -3.90 8.74
CA LEU A 6 -21.88 -3.93 10.15
C LEU A 6 -20.41 -4.33 10.26
N ARG A 7 -19.55 -3.33 10.49
CA ARG A 7 -18.15 -3.57 10.82
C ARG A 7 -18.11 -4.05 12.28
N SER A 8 -18.12 -5.37 12.45
CA SER A 8 -17.88 -6.05 13.72
C SER A 8 -16.53 -5.61 14.27
N LEU A 9 -16.54 -4.85 15.36
CA LEU A 9 -15.37 -4.67 16.22
C LEU A 9 -15.25 -5.94 17.05
N SER A 10 -14.48 -6.90 16.53
CA SER A 10 -14.09 -8.08 17.30
C SER A 10 -13.40 -7.62 18.59
N SER A 11 -14.02 -7.96 19.71
CA SER A 11 -13.51 -7.77 21.05
C SER A 11 -12.24 -8.62 21.22
N ASN A 12 -11.08 -7.97 21.18
CA ASN A 12 -9.78 -8.57 21.49
C ASN A 12 -9.65 -8.88 23.00
N GLN A 13 -10.59 -9.63 23.57
CA GLN A 13 -10.46 -10.20 24.93
C GLN A 13 -9.55 -11.44 24.92
N ALA A 14 -9.53 -12.23 23.84
CA ALA A 14 -8.80 -13.49 23.79
C ALA A 14 -7.26 -13.34 23.71
N LEU A 15 -6.74 -12.18 23.28
CA LEU A 15 -5.30 -11.89 23.27
C LEU A 15 -4.77 -11.40 24.63
N ARG A 16 -5.67 -11.02 25.56
CA ARG A 16 -5.27 -10.51 26.89
C ARG A 16 -4.89 -11.61 27.87
N SER A 17 -5.43 -12.83 27.70
CA SER A 17 -5.19 -13.93 28.64
C SER A 17 -3.92 -14.75 28.34
N ARG A 18 -3.44 -14.76 27.09
CA ARG A 18 -2.25 -15.54 26.68
C ARG A 18 -0.91 -14.92 27.08
N LEU A 19 -0.89 -13.63 27.43
CA LEU A 19 0.34 -12.93 27.85
C LEU A 19 0.58 -12.99 29.38
N ARG A 20 -0.34 -13.56 30.16
CA ARG A 20 -0.28 -13.53 31.63
C ARG A 20 0.48 -14.71 32.25
N ALA A 21 0.74 -15.78 31.49
CA ALA A 21 1.31 -17.02 32.01
C ALA A 21 2.83 -17.16 31.84
N ALA A 22 3.50 -16.25 31.14
CA ALA A 22 4.94 -16.36 30.82
C ALA A 22 5.83 -15.30 31.50
N ALA A 23 5.34 -14.62 32.53
CA ALA A 23 6.03 -13.48 33.17
C ALA A 23 6.33 -13.70 34.66
N SER A 24 6.55 -14.94 35.10
CA SER A 24 7.14 -15.22 36.43
C SER A 24 8.68 -15.23 36.32
N GLY A 25 9.25 -14.04 36.17
CA GLY A 25 10.69 -13.81 36.16
C GLY A 25 10.96 -12.41 36.70
N SER A 26 11.18 -12.32 38.01
CA SER A 26 11.47 -11.09 38.74
C SER A 26 12.80 -10.49 38.30
N SER A 27 12.79 -9.25 37.78
CA SER A 27 13.89 -8.30 37.99
C SER A 27 13.44 -6.85 37.71
N SER A 28 13.32 -6.10 38.80
CA SER A 28 13.54 -4.65 38.93
C SER A 28 13.68 -3.81 37.65
N SER A 29 12.55 -3.31 37.15
CA SER A 29 12.43 -1.91 36.71
C SER A 29 10.95 -1.65 36.47
N ASN A 30 10.32 -0.89 37.37
CA ASN A 30 9.18 -0.06 37.01
C ASN A 30 9.69 0.89 35.93
N ASP A 31 9.73 0.42 34.69
CA ASP A 31 10.31 1.16 33.59
C ASP A 31 9.38 2.33 33.33
N HIS A 32 9.76 3.49 33.85
CA HIS A 32 9.00 4.74 33.75
C HIS A 32 8.69 5.05 32.28
N ARG A 33 9.50 4.53 31.34
CA ARG A 33 9.24 4.53 29.90
C ARG A 33 8.00 3.73 29.52
N ASN A 34 7.86 2.50 30.00
CA ASN A 34 6.69 1.66 29.75
C ASN A 34 5.44 2.24 30.41
N ASP A 35 5.56 2.83 31.59
CA ASP A 35 4.43 3.50 32.25
C ASP A 35 4.08 4.82 31.57
N LEU A 36 5.06 5.56 31.03
CA LEU A 36 4.83 6.74 30.19
C LEU A 36 4.17 6.36 28.86
N ILE A 37 4.58 5.24 28.24
CA ILE A 37 3.94 4.71 27.04
C ILE A 37 2.47 4.35 27.34
N LYS A 38 2.20 3.68 28.47
CA LYS A 38 0.81 3.38 28.88
C LYS A 38 0.01 4.65 29.14
N LYS A 39 0.60 5.63 29.83
CA LYS A 39 0.00 6.95 30.08
C LYS A 39 -0.37 7.67 28.78
N VAL A 40 0.56 7.73 27.83
CA VAL A 40 0.37 8.41 26.55
C VAL A 40 -0.66 7.71 25.67
N LEU A 41 -0.65 6.37 25.62
CA LEU A 41 -1.52 5.62 24.72
C LEU A 41 -2.92 5.39 25.27
N PHE A 42 -3.07 5.25 26.60
CA PHE A 42 -4.32 4.74 27.20
C PHE A 42 -4.90 5.62 28.31
N GLU A 43 -4.10 6.43 29.00
CA GLU A 43 -4.59 7.28 30.10
C GLU A 43 -4.92 8.71 29.65
N LEU A 44 -4.55 9.10 28.42
CA LEU A 44 -4.99 10.37 27.84
C LEU A 44 -6.50 10.31 27.60
N PRO A 45 -7.31 11.20 28.20
CA PRO A 45 -8.74 11.22 27.96
C PRO A 45 -9.00 11.43 26.46
N PRO A 46 -10.00 10.74 25.86
CA PRO A 46 -10.32 10.94 24.46
C PRO A 46 -10.66 12.42 24.26
N ARG A 47 -10.07 13.01 23.21
CA ARG A 47 -10.31 14.43 22.89
C ARG A 47 -11.83 14.66 22.80
N PRO A 48 -12.38 15.68 23.47
CA PRO A 48 -13.81 15.96 23.40
C PRO A 48 -14.22 16.25 21.94
N PRO A 49 -15.44 15.86 21.54
CA PRO A 49 -15.94 16.15 20.20
C PRO A 49 -15.98 17.66 19.97
N ILE A 50 -15.62 18.08 18.75
CA ILE A 50 -15.67 19.48 18.34
C ILE A 50 -17.14 19.88 18.20
N THR A 51 -17.60 20.83 19.02
CA THR A 51 -18.91 21.46 18.86
C THR A 51 -18.87 22.37 17.62
N ARG A 52 -19.88 22.26 16.76
CA ARG A 52 -20.00 23.07 15.54
C ARG A 52 -21.34 23.76 15.54
N SER A 53 -21.40 24.99 15.03
CA SER A 53 -22.67 25.63 14.71
C SER A 53 -23.39 24.87 13.59
N GLU A 54 -24.68 25.14 13.39
CA GLU A 54 -25.43 24.55 12.28
C GLU A 54 -24.83 24.96 10.93
N GLU A 55 -24.42 26.22 10.79
CA GLU A 55 -23.73 26.74 9.62
C GLU A 55 -22.40 26.02 9.35
N ASP A 56 -21.58 25.82 10.39
CA ASP A 56 -20.33 25.06 10.28
C ASP A 56 -20.59 23.61 9.86
N THR A 57 -21.69 23.03 10.33
CA THR A 57 -22.10 21.66 9.98
C THR A 57 -22.47 21.57 8.50
N ILE A 58 -23.23 22.54 7.98
CA ILE A 58 -23.57 22.63 6.55
C ILE A 58 -22.31 22.81 5.71
N ARG A 59 -21.40 23.72 6.09
CA ARG A 59 -20.10 23.91 5.42
C ARG A 59 -19.25 22.65 5.44
N HIS A 60 -19.17 21.96 6.57
CA HIS A 60 -18.44 20.71 6.69
C HIS A 60 -19.01 19.62 5.76
N ASN A 61 -20.34 19.48 5.73
CA ASN A 61 -21.02 18.48 4.91
C ASN A 61 -20.82 18.74 3.41
N THR A 62 -20.95 19.99 2.98
CA THR A 62 -20.75 20.38 1.57
C THR A 62 -19.32 20.14 1.11
N ILE A 63 -18.31 20.56 1.89
CA ILE A 63 -16.89 20.29 1.60
C ILE A 63 -16.65 18.78 1.51
N THR A 64 -17.18 18.01 2.47
CA THR A 64 -17.01 16.55 2.49
C THR A 64 -17.66 15.89 1.27
N ALA A 65 -18.86 16.34 0.88
CA ALA A 65 -19.56 15.83 -0.29
C ALA A 65 -18.81 16.15 -1.59
N ALA A 66 -18.36 17.40 -1.76
CA ALA A 66 -17.56 17.82 -2.91
C ALA A 66 -16.25 17.02 -3.02
N TYR A 67 -15.56 16.81 -1.90
CA TYR A 67 -14.34 16.00 -1.86
C TYR A 67 -14.60 14.54 -2.26
N LYS A 68 -15.67 13.91 -1.74
CA LYS A 68 -16.07 12.55 -2.14
C LYS A 68 -16.35 12.47 -3.64
N LEU A 69 -17.09 13.45 -4.19
CA LEU A 69 -17.36 13.53 -5.62
C LEU A 69 -16.07 13.63 -6.44
N HIS A 70 -15.13 14.47 -6.01
CA HIS A 70 -13.83 14.62 -6.66
C HIS A 70 -13.03 13.30 -6.67
N LEU A 71 -12.98 12.58 -5.55
CA LEU A 71 -12.31 11.29 -5.46
C LEU A 71 -12.95 10.23 -6.37
N THR A 72 -14.29 10.23 -6.48
CA THR A 72 -15.02 9.35 -7.41
C THR A 72 -14.61 9.63 -8.84
N ARG A 73 -14.60 10.90 -9.26
CA ARG A 73 -14.16 11.29 -10.62
C ARG A 73 -12.73 10.86 -10.90
N GLN A 74 -11.78 11.10 -9.98
CA GLN A 74 -10.40 10.65 -10.15
C GLN A 74 -10.28 9.12 -10.30
N ARG A 75 -11.11 8.37 -9.57
CA ARG A 75 -11.15 6.90 -9.68
C ARG A 75 -11.68 6.46 -11.04
N GLU A 76 -12.77 7.07 -11.51
CA GLU A 76 -13.37 6.78 -12.81
C GLU A 76 -12.41 7.12 -13.95
N GLU A 77 -11.73 8.26 -13.90
CA GLU A 77 -10.72 8.65 -14.88
C GLU A 77 -9.56 7.65 -14.93
N ARG A 78 -9.04 7.22 -13.78
CA ARG A 78 -8.00 6.19 -13.69
C ARG A 78 -8.47 4.87 -14.29
N GLN A 79 -9.70 4.46 -13.98
CA GLN A 79 -10.28 3.21 -14.49
C GLN A 79 -10.53 3.27 -16.00
N ALA A 80 -11.03 4.40 -16.50
CA ALA A 80 -11.21 4.64 -17.93
C ALA A 80 -9.87 4.67 -18.69
N GLY A 81 -8.83 5.25 -18.07
CA GLY A 81 -7.47 5.20 -18.60
C GLY A 81 -6.95 3.75 -18.68
N LEU A 82 -7.16 2.96 -17.63
CA LEU A 82 -6.75 1.55 -17.60
C LEU A 82 -7.51 0.70 -18.62
N SER A 83 -8.83 0.89 -18.75
CA SER A 83 -9.65 0.16 -19.72
C SER A 83 -9.26 0.47 -21.16
N ARG A 84 -8.93 1.74 -21.47
CA ARG A 84 -8.38 2.12 -22.78
C ARG A 84 -7.06 1.41 -23.06
N LYS A 85 -6.11 1.40 -22.12
CA LYS A 85 -4.83 0.69 -22.27
C LYS A 85 -5.04 -0.79 -22.49
N PHE A 86 -5.93 -1.42 -21.71
CA PHE A 86 -6.26 -2.82 -21.85
C PHE A 86 -6.86 -3.16 -23.21
N ARG A 87 -7.82 -2.36 -23.70
CA ARG A 87 -8.40 -2.50 -25.04
C ARG A 87 -7.33 -2.45 -26.14
N MET A 88 -6.37 -1.53 -26.02
CA MET A 88 -5.27 -1.43 -26.99
C MET A 88 -4.34 -2.65 -26.94
N ILE A 89 -4.05 -3.16 -25.74
CA ILE A 89 -3.27 -4.40 -25.58
C ILE A 89 -3.99 -5.58 -26.22
N GLN A 90 -5.31 -5.72 -26.03
CA GLN A 90 -6.09 -6.78 -26.66
C GLN A 90 -6.03 -6.68 -28.19
N LYS A 91 -6.30 -5.50 -28.75
CA LYS A 91 -6.22 -5.27 -30.19
C LYS A 91 -4.85 -5.66 -30.76
N ALA A 92 -3.76 -5.26 -30.09
CA ALA A 92 -2.40 -5.60 -30.52
C ALA A 92 -2.11 -7.12 -30.43
N MET A 93 -2.67 -7.81 -29.43
CA MET A 93 -2.54 -9.27 -29.30
C MET A 93 -3.32 -10.02 -30.40
N ASP A 94 -4.52 -9.54 -30.75
CA ASP A 94 -5.32 -10.09 -31.84
C ASP A 94 -4.59 -9.93 -33.19
N GLU A 95 -3.98 -8.77 -33.43
CA GLU A 95 -3.12 -8.52 -34.60
C GLU A 95 -1.88 -9.42 -34.60
N LEU A 96 -1.25 -9.66 -33.44
CA LEU A 96 -0.10 -10.55 -33.33
C LEU A 96 -0.47 -12.02 -33.55
N GLU A 97 -1.67 -12.43 -33.14
CA GLU A 97 -2.17 -13.79 -33.32
C GLU A 97 -2.38 -14.13 -34.80
N THR A 98 -2.89 -13.18 -35.58
CA THR A 98 -3.11 -13.35 -37.03
C THR A 98 -1.81 -13.33 -37.83
N THR A 99 -0.82 -12.51 -37.41
CA THR A 99 0.44 -12.34 -38.13
C THR A 99 1.51 -13.37 -37.77
N ASN A 100 1.76 -13.65 -36.49
CA ASN A 100 2.82 -14.57 -36.07
C ASN A 100 2.50 -15.32 -34.75
N LYS A 101 2.12 -16.59 -34.91
CA LYS A 101 1.76 -17.46 -33.78
C LYS A 101 2.89 -17.72 -32.79
N LYS A 102 4.16 -17.77 -33.24
CA LYS A 102 5.31 -18.02 -32.36
C LYS A 102 5.52 -16.86 -31.38
N LEU A 103 5.47 -15.63 -31.88
CA LEU A 103 5.59 -14.42 -31.05
C LEU A 103 4.41 -14.25 -30.11
N TYR A 104 3.19 -14.53 -30.58
CA TYR A 104 1.99 -14.55 -29.75
C TYR A 104 2.12 -15.51 -28.56
N ASN A 105 2.56 -16.75 -28.80
CA ASN A 105 2.76 -17.74 -27.74
C ASN A 105 3.84 -17.30 -26.75
N ALA A 106 4.92 -16.69 -27.22
CA ALA A 106 5.97 -16.15 -26.36
C ALA A 106 5.44 -15.01 -25.47
N ALA A 107 4.72 -14.04 -26.04
CA ALA A 107 4.18 -12.90 -25.30
C ALA A 107 3.11 -13.27 -24.26
N ARG A 108 2.31 -14.33 -24.53
CA ARG A 108 1.32 -14.85 -23.59
C ARG A 108 1.94 -15.60 -22.41
N THR A 109 3.20 -16.02 -22.53
CA THR A 109 3.88 -16.78 -21.48
C THR A 109 4.12 -15.89 -20.27
N LYS A 110 3.47 -16.21 -19.14
CA LYS A 110 3.64 -15.47 -17.89
C LYS A 110 5.03 -15.72 -17.32
N GLU A 111 5.86 -14.68 -17.32
CA GLU A 111 7.14 -14.71 -16.64
C GLU A 111 6.92 -14.84 -15.13
N ARG A 112 7.58 -15.84 -14.53
CA ARG A 112 7.54 -16.08 -13.08
C ARG A 112 8.68 -15.31 -12.43
N GLY A 113 8.39 -14.54 -11.39
CA GLY A 113 9.42 -13.81 -10.63
C GLY A 113 9.83 -12.45 -11.21
N ILE A 114 9.04 -11.86 -12.13
CA ILE A 114 9.22 -10.42 -12.43
C ILE A 114 8.85 -9.62 -11.18
N LEU A 115 9.81 -8.89 -10.64
CA LEU A 115 9.58 -7.82 -9.67
C LEU A 115 9.84 -6.48 -10.35
N PHE A 116 9.25 -5.42 -9.81
CA PHE A 116 9.64 -4.07 -10.20
C PHE A 116 11.13 -3.86 -9.88
N PRO A 117 11.94 -3.31 -10.82
CA PRO A 117 13.33 -2.98 -10.56
C PRO A 117 13.43 -2.02 -9.36
N ARG A 118 14.38 -2.29 -8.45
CA ARG A 118 14.60 -1.48 -7.24
C ARG A 118 14.96 -0.02 -7.54
N GLN A 119 15.47 0.24 -8.74
CA GLN A 119 15.84 1.56 -9.24
C GLN A 119 14.63 2.45 -9.53
N ILE A 120 13.44 1.88 -9.75
CA ILE A 120 12.22 2.65 -9.94
C ILE A 120 11.75 3.14 -8.57
N ARG A 121 11.86 4.46 -8.34
CA ARG A 121 11.51 5.11 -7.07
C ARG A 121 10.10 5.70 -7.11
N MET A 122 9.52 5.90 -5.93
CA MET A 122 8.32 6.71 -5.78
C MET A 122 8.64 8.19 -6.01
N ALA A 123 7.70 8.93 -6.59
CA ALA A 123 7.84 10.36 -6.80
C ALA A 123 8.00 11.08 -5.45
N THR A 124 9.03 11.92 -5.34
CA THR A 124 9.29 12.79 -4.19
C THR A 124 8.78 14.20 -4.48
N ASP A 125 8.39 14.93 -3.43
CA ASP A 125 7.89 16.31 -3.57
C ASP A 125 8.97 17.26 -4.13
N THR A 126 10.20 17.18 -3.61
CA THR A 126 11.37 17.87 -4.16
C THR A 126 12.29 16.88 -4.88
N PRO A 127 12.83 17.20 -6.06
CA PRO A 127 13.80 16.34 -6.73
C PRO A 127 15.12 16.26 -5.95
N ALA A 128 15.88 15.19 -6.14
CA ALA A 128 17.22 15.06 -5.58
C ALA A 128 18.21 16.03 -6.25
N VAL A 129 19.26 16.43 -5.52
CA VAL A 129 20.34 17.29 -6.03
C VAL A 129 20.95 16.71 -7.32
N SER A 130 21.18 15.40 -7.33
CA SER A 130 21.51 14.65 -8.54
C SER A 130 20.21 14.12 -9.15
N GLY A 131 19.59 14.88 -10.05
CA GLY A 131 18.29 14.55 -10.64
C GLY A 131 18.24 13.20 -11.37
N TRP A 132 19.12 12.98 -12.35
CA TRP A 132 19.19 11.74 -13.14
C TRP A 132 20.61 11.17 -13.22
N GLN A 133 20.75 9.85 -13.08
CA GLN A 133 22.04 9.16 -13.16
C GLN A 133 22.29 8.64 -14.59
N TYR A 134 23.05 9.39 -15.39
CA TYR A 134 23.37 9.01 -16.77
C TYR A 134 24.39 7.86 -16.88
N SER A 135 25.26 7.68 -15.89
CA SER A 135 26.33 6.68 -15.90
C SER A 135 25.89 5.30 -15.37
N TYR A 136 24.60 4.98 -15.41
CA TYR A 136 24.09 3.73 -14.87
C TYR A 136 24.58 2.52 -15.67
N SER A 137 25.32 1.63 -15.01
CA SER A 137 25.68 0.31 -15.52
C SER A 137 24.93 -0.75 -14.72
N GLY A 138 24.20 -1.63 -15.40
CA GLY A 138 23.38 -2.66 -14.76
C GLY A 138 24.20 -3.61 -13.88
N PRO A 139 23.55 -4.39 -13.00
CA PRO A 139 24.26 -5.32 -12.12
C PRO A 139 25.05 -6.35 -12.95
N ALA A 140 26.35 -6.47 -12.66
CA ALA A 140 27.21 -7.45 -13.31
C ALA A 140 26.69 -8.86 -13.06
N LYS A 141 26.53 -9.67 -14.12
CA LYS A 141 26.08 -11.06 -14.02
C LYS A 141 27.13 -11.86 -13.25
N THR A 142 26.87 -12.19 -11.99
CA THR A 142 27.80 -13.00 -11.19
C THR A 142 27.82 -14.43 -11.76
N THR A 143 28.84 -14.77 -12.55
CA THR A 143 29.11 -16.15 -12.93
C THR A 143 29.62 -16.88 -11.69
N ARG A 144 28.72 -17.60 -11.00
CA ARG A 144 29.10 -18.41 -9.84
C ARG A 144 29.93 -19.60 -10.35
N LYS A 145 31.26 -19.42 -10.44
CA LYS A 145 32.23 -20.47 -10.76
C LYS A 145 32.03 -21.58 -9.71
N LYS A 146 31.51 -22.75 -10.12
CA LYS A 146 31.47 -23.94 -9.27
C LYS A 146 32.92 -24.26 -8.88
N ALA A 147 33.24 -24.09 -7.60
CA ALA A 147 34.52 -24.54 -7.05
C ALA A 147 34.57 -26.06 -7.22
N GLY A 148 35.47 -26.52 -8.10
CA GLY A 148 35.82 -27.93 -8.22
C GLY A 148 36.44 -28.37 -6.89
N LYS A 149 35.90 -29.45 -6.33
CA LYS A 149 36.45 -30.13 -5.17
C LYS A 149 37.53 -31.07 -5.70
N SER A 150 38.78 -30.72 -5.43
CA SER A 150 39.93 -31.64 -5.54
C SER A 150 39.87 -32.68 -4.42
#